data_AF-A0AB38YWL5-F1
#
_entry.id   AF-A0AB38YWL5-F1
#
_cell.length_a   1.000
_cell.length_b   1.000
_cell.length_c   1.000
_cell.angle_alpha   90.00
_cell.angle_beta   90.00
_cell.angle_gamma   90.00
#
_symmetry.space_group_name_H-M   'P 1'
#
loop_
_entity.id
_entity.type
_entity.pdbx_description
1 polymer ?
#
loop_
_entity_poly.entity_id
_entity_poly.type
_entity_poly.pdbx_seq_one_letter_code
_entity_poly.pdbx_strand_id
1 'polypeptide(L)'
;MKITDFSSFDPLDAKQIQSTEVAALAQKRELKNILGSYVGWFDPFCELIQNSLDSIEKKLENASDEYTPNLYVTINLKDNSLIVTDNGLGLDEPRFTQFLCPNISFKTQSKKNRGHKGVGATYIAYGFNDVQVSTKTNSFKAIGRMQGARRWLDDESPAGNPQMYSDHETGYLDPDFEYFDTGVSIYLKFDKQTHPSDLNYYQTKKPEQWFKILKVKTGIGAFFGNKKINIKITRILLKPMTS
;
A
#
# COMPACT_ATOMS: atom_id res chain seq x y z
N MET A 1 10.62 35.84 40.48
CA MET A 1 11.12 34.97 39.40
C MET A 1 11.87 35.87 38.42
N LYS A 2 13.16 35.65 38.18
CA LYS A 2 13.90 36.46 37.20
C LYS A 2 13.51 35.98 35.80
N ILE A 3 13.19 36.93 34.92
CA ILE A 3 12.96 36.66 33.50
C ILE A 3 14.33 36.31 32.89
N THR A 4 14.39 35.21 32.15
CA THR A 4 15.59 34.78 31.44
C THR A 4 15.50 35.24 30.00
N ASP A 5 16.47 36.03 29.55
CA ASP A 5 16.58 36.41 28.14
C ASP A 5 17.05 35.21 27.30
N PHE A 6 16.48 35.05 26.11
CA PHE A 6 16.86 34.03 25.14
C PHE A 6 17.05 34.64 23.75
N SER A 7 17.96 34.06 22.96
CA SER A 7 18.19 34.47 21.57
C SER A 7 17.01 34.10 20.68
N SER A 8 16.74 34.88 19.63
CA SER A 8 15.75 34.52 18.61
C SER A 8 16.08 33.16 18.01
N PHE A 9 15.12 32.24 18.03
CA PHE A 9 15.25 30.90 17.43
C PHE A 9 14.06 30.63 16.50
N ASP A 10 14.26 29.79 15.49
CA ASP A 10 13.16 29.27 14.66
C ASP A 10 12.50 28.09 15.41
N PRO A 11 11.23 28.20 15.82
CA PRO A 11 10.54 27.10 16.49
C PRO A 11 10.35 25.87 15.59
N LEU A 12 10.52 25.99 14.26
CA LEU A 12 10.42 24.89 13.31
C LEU A 12 11.69 24.02 13.24
N ASP A 13 12.86 24.54 13.65
CA ASP A 13 14.11 23.77 13.72
C ASP A 13 13.98 22.58 14.69
N ALA A 14 13.10 22.68 15.70
CA ALA A 14 12.79 21.59 16.61
C ALA A 14 12.26 20.32 15.92
N LYS A 15 11.69 20.44 14.69
CA LYS A 15 11.26 19.27 13.89
C LYS A 15 12.40 18.55 13.19
N GLN A 16 13.53 19.23 12.93
CA GLN A 16 14.68 18.63 12.24
C GLN A 16 15.60 17.85 13.21
N ILE A 17 15.47 18.12 14.51
CA ILE A 17 16.16 17.37 15.57
C ILE A 17 15.41 16.04 15.78
N GLN A 18 15.80 15.03 15.00
CA GLN A 18 15.23 13.68 14.96
C GLN A 18 15.24 12.91 16.29
N SER A 19 15.84 13.44 17.37
CA SER A 19 16.10 12.72 18.62
C SER A 19 15.27 13.19 19.83
N THR A 20 14.20 13.96 19.63
CA THR A 20 13.31 14.34 20.73
C THR A 20 12.03 13.52 20.73
N GLU A 21 11.57 13.10 21.91
CA GLU A 21 10.27 12.45 22.13
C GLU A 21 9.10 13.25 21.52
N VAL A 22 9.22 14.58 21.55
CA VAL A 22 8.27 15.53 20.96
C VAL A 22 8.17 15.36 19.43
N ALA A 23 9.29 15.18 18.73
CA ALA A 23 9.31 14.97 17.28
C ALA A 23 8.64 13.64 16.90
N ALA A 24 8.90 12.57 17.66
CA ALA A 24 8.27 11.26 17.44
C ALA A 24 6.74 11.31 17.64
N LEU A 25 6.27 11.99 18.70
CA LEU A 25 4.84 12.19 18.94
C LEU A 25 4.17 13.02 17.85
N ALA A 26 4.84 14.08 17.37
CA ALA A 26 4.35 14.89 16.25
C ALA A 26 4.21 14.05 14.97
N GLN A 27 5.19 13.18 14.67
CA GLN A 27 5.13 12.27 13.53
C GLN A 27 3.97 11.28 13.63
N LYS A 28 3.77 10.62 14.79
CA LYS A 28 2.61 9.73 14.99
C LYS A 28 1.29 10.46 14.80
N ARG A 29 1.18 11.71 15.27
CA ARG A 29 -0.02 12.52 15.14
C ARG A 29 -0.31 12.89 13.68
N GLU A 30 0.72 13.21 12.91
CA GLU A 30 0.62 13.41 11.46
C GLU A 30 0.13 12.16 10.75
N LEU A 31 0.70 10.99 11.07
CA LEU A 31 0.26 9.71 10.52
C LEU A 31 -1.21 9.42 10.85
N LYS A 32 -1.64 9.65 12.10
CA LYS A 32 -3.05 9.50 12.50
C LYS A 32 -3.98 10.43 11.71
N ASN A 33 -3.56 11.66 11.42
CA ASN A 33 -4.35 12.59 10.61
C ASN A 33 -4.50 12.12 9.17
N ILE A 34 -3.41 11.59 8.57
CA ILE A 34 -3.48 10.98 7.22
C ILE A 34 -4.47 9.82 7.24
N LEU A 35 -4.34 8.90 8.19
CA LEU A 35 -5.21 7.73 8.32
C LEU A 35 -6.67 8.11 8.61
N GLY A 36 -6.93 9.23 9.30
CA GLY A 36 -8.26 9.77 9.52
C GLY A 36 -9.00 10.19 8.24
N SER A 37 -8.30 10.35 7.12
CA SER A 37 -8.90 10.61 5.80
C SER A 37 -9.32 9.32 5.08
N TYR A 38 -8.89 8.15 5.57
CA TYR A 38 -9.14 6.83 4.99
C TYR A 38 -10.17 6.07 5.81
N VAL A 39 -11.45 6.42 5.60
CA VAL A 39 -12.60 5.85 6.32
C VAL A 39 -13.46 4.94 5.44
N GLY A 40 -13.17 4.87 4.14
CA GLY A 40 -13.91 4.09 3.17
C GLY A 40 -13.51 2.62 3.21
N TRP A 41 -14.50 1.73 3.14
CA TRP A 41 -14.26 0.29 3.10
C TRP A 41 -13.39 -0.15 1.90
N PHE A 42 -13.50 0.57 0.77
CA PHE A 42 -12.77 0.27 -0.46
C PHE A 42 -11.45 1.02 -0.60
N ASP A 43 -11.07 1.85 0.37
CA ASP A 43 -9.85 2.64 0.30
C ASP A 43 -8.57 1.82 0.06
N PRO A 44 -8.34 0.67 0.74
CA PRO A 44 -7.17 -0.17 0.44
C PRO A 44 -7.16 -0.66 -1.00
N PHE A 45 -8.33 -1.00 -1.55
CA PHE A 45 -8.47 -1.45 -2.92
C PHE A 45 -8.17 -0.31 -3.90
N CYS A 46 -8.75 0.87 -3.65
CA CYS A 46 -8.54 2.05 -4.47
C CYS A 46 -7.05 2.41 -4.56
N GLU A 47 -6.37 2.50 -3.42
CA GLU A 47 -4.96 2.88 -3.35
C GLU A 47 -4.05 1.85 -4.03
N LEU A 48 -4.20 0.55 -3.71
CA LEU A 48 -3.36 -0.48 -4.32
C LEU A 48 -3.60 -0.60 -5.83
N ILE A 49 -4.87 -0.66 -6.25
CA ILE A 49 -5.19 -0.80 -7.67
C ILE A 49 -4.76 0.44 -8.46
N GLN A 50 -4.90 1.63 -7.89
CA GLN A 50 -4.45 2.85 -8.56
C GLN A 50 -2.93 2.87 -8.73
N ASN A 51 -2.17 2.49 -7.70
CA ASN A 51 -0.71 2.40 -7.81
C ASN A 51 -0.28 1.39 -8.88
N SER A 52 -0.96 0.23 -8.95
CA SER A 52 -0.70 -0.77 -9.98
C SER A 52 -1.06 -0.31 -11.39
N LEU A 53 -2.20 0.36 -11.57
CA LEU A 53 -2.59 0.94 -12.86
C LEU A 53 -1.57 1.98 -13.33
N ASP A 54 -1.14 2.89 -12.44
CA ASP A 54 -0.12 3.89 -12.77
C ASP A 54 1.23 3.25 -13.15
N SER A 55 1.61 2.16 -12.46
CA SER A 55 2.83 1.37 -12.76
C SER A 55 2.76 0.73 -14.15
N ILE A 56 1.62 0.11 -14.47
CA ILE A 56 1.36 -0.52 -15.76
C ILE A 56 1.34 0.52 -16.88
N GLU A 57 0.64 1.64 -16.70
CA GLU A 57 0.52 2.71 -17.69
C GLU A 57 1.88 3.30 -18.05
N LYS A 58 2.73 3.55 -17.05
CA LYS A 58 4.11 4.01 -17.29
C LYS A 58 4.96 2.98 -18.03
N LYS A 59 4.78 1.67 -17.75
CA LYS A 59 5.49 0.62 -18.50
C LYS A 59 5.03 0.59 -19.96
N LEU A 60 3.73 0.76 -20.22
CA LEU A 60 3.16 0.78 -21.57
C LEU A 60 3.73 1.89 -22.46
N GLU A 61 4.21 3.00 -21.89
CA GLU A 61 4.84 4.09 -22.66
C GLU A 61 6.09 3.64 -23.44
N ASN A 62 6.79 2.60 -22.95
CA ASN A 62 8.05 2.11 -23.52
C ASN A 62 8.05 0.59 -23.74
N ALA A 63 6.90 -0.07 -23.66
CA ALA A 63 6.80 -1.52 -23.77
C ALA A 63 6.84 -1.98 -25.23
N SER A 64 7.33 -3.20 -25.47
CA SER A 64 7.20 -3.87 -26.76
C SER A 64 5.74 -4.27 -27.03
N ASP A 65 5.41 -4.54 -28.29
CA ASP A 65 4.07 -5.01 -28.69
C ASP A 65 3.70 -6.38 -28.08
N GLU A 66 4.68 -7.16 -27.61
CA GLU A 66 4.48 -8.45 -26.94
C GLU A 66 4.07 -8.30 -25.46
N TYR A 67 4.26 -7.11 -24.88
CA TYR A 67 3.91 -6.88 -23.48
C TYR A 67 2.40 -6.88 -23.29
N THR A 68 1.94 -7.86 -22.51
CA THR A 68 0.55 -7.92 -22.04
C THR A 68 0.46 -7.37 -20.62
N PRO A 69 -0.20 -6.23 -20.38
CA PRO A 69 -0.33 -5.69 -19.04
C PRO A 69 -1.35 -6.48 -18.22
N ASN A 70 -0.95 -6.87 -17.00
CA ASN A 70 -1.72 -7.72 -16.09
C ASN A 70 -1.87 -7.05 -14.73
N LEU A 71 -3.08 -7.09 -14.19
CA LEU A 71 -3.43 -6.69 -12.83
C LEU A 71 -4.19 -7.83 -12.16
N TYR A 72 -3.61 -8.43 -11.13
CA TYR A 72 -4.24 -9.49 -10.35
C TYR A 72 -4.67 -8.93 -9.00
N VAL A 73 -5.91 -9.21 -8.61
CA VAL A 73 -6.47 -8.83 -7.31
C VAL A 73 -6.97 -10.09 -6.63
N THR A 74 -6.31 -10.48 -5.55
CA THR A 74 -6.65 -11.66 -4.75
C THR A 74 -7.29 -11.23 -3.44
N ILE A 75 -8.54 -11.62 -3.25
CA ILE A 75 -9.33 -11.34 -2.05
C ILE A 75 -9.48 -12.63 -1.27
N ASN A 76 -8.73 -12.77 -0.19
CA ASN A 76 -8.73 -13.96 0.64
C ASN A 76 -9.61 -13.75 1.87
N LEU A 77 -10.84 -14.27 1.84
CA LEU A 77 -11.77 -14.13 2.95
C LEU A 77 -11.51 -15.12 4.08
N LYS A 78 -10.80 -16.22 3.80
CA LYS A 78 -10.37 -17.17 4.84
C LYS A 78 -9.30 -16.55 5.72
N ASP A 79 -8.34 -15.90 5.07
CA ASP A 79 -7.21 -15.27 5.74
C ASP A 79 -7.47 -13.78 6.04
N ASN A 80 -8.61 -13.23 5.62
CA ASN A 80 -8.93 -11.80 5.74
C ASN A 80 -7.79 -10.91 5.22
N SER A 81 -7.37 -11.15 3.99
CA SER A 81 -6.24 -10.46 3.33
C SER A 81 -6.55 -10.08 1.88
N LEU A 82 -5.85 -9.05 1.41
CA LEU A 82 -5.89 -8.54 0.04
C LEU A 82 -4.48 -8.58 -0.53
N ILE A 83 -4.35 -9.09 -1.75
CA ILE A 83 -3.14 -8.96 -2.54
C ILE A 83 -3.47 -8.28 -3.86
N VAL A 84 -2.68 -7.29 -4.24
CA VAL A 84 -2.73 -6.67 -5.57
C VAL A 84 -1.35 -6.79 -6.21
N THR A 85 -1.33 -7.39 -7.39
CA THR A 85 -0.12 -7.71 -8.14
C THR A 85 -0.22 -7.13 -9.54
N ASP A 86 0.80 -6.40 -9.97
CA ASP A 86 0.95 -5.93 -11.35
C ASP A 86 2.26 -6.38 -11.97
N ASN A 87 2.28 -6.42 -13.30
CA ASN A 87 3.50 -6.65 -14.08
C ASN A 87 4.08 -5.34 -14.67
N GLY A 88 3.88 -4.22 -13.99
CA GLY A 88 4.34 -2.89 -14.38
C GLY A 88 5.85 -2.68 -14.18
N LEU A 89 6.27 -1.45 -13.89
CA LEU A 89 7.70 -1.09 -13.84
C LEU A 89 8.49 -1.73 -12.69
N GLY A 90 7.81 -2.01 -11.57
CA GLY A 90 8.48 -2.32 -10.32
C GLY A 90 9.09 -1.09 -9.62
N LEU A 91 9.68 -1.34 -8.45
CA LEU A 91 10.46 -0.39 -7.64
C LEU A 91 11.94 -0.79 -7.69
N ASP A 92 12.81 0.14 -8.08
CA ASP A 92 14.26 0.01 -7.87
C ASP A 92 14.61 0.20 -6.39
N GLU A 93 15.85 -0.10 -6.01
CA GLU A 93 16.28 -0.07 -4.61
C GLU A 93 16.03 1.29 -3.90
N PRO A 94 16.33 2.46 -4.50
CA PRO A 94 16.02 3.74 -3.87
C PRO A 94 14.52 3.95 -3.66
N ARG A 95 13.69 3.58 -4.64
CA ARG A 95 12.23 3.69 -4.48
C ARG A 95 11.71 2.71 -3.46
N PHE A 96 12.19 1.47 -3.46
CA PHE A 96 11.77 0.43 -2.52
C PHE A 96 12.05 0.80 -1.06
N THR A 97 13.22 1.38 -0.78
CA THR A 97 13.59 1.79 0.59
C THR A 97 12.82 3.03 1.08
N GLN A 98 12.22 3.80 0.17
CA GLN A 98 11.55 5.07 0.49
C GLN A 98 10.02 5.04 0.28
N PHE A 99 9.44 4.04 -0.39
CA PHE A 99 8.04 4.15 -0.82
C PHE A 99 7.04 4.15 0.34
N LEU A 100 7.37 3.53 1.47
CA LEU A 100 6.56 3.57 2.70
C LEU A 100 6.86 4.76 3.60
N CYS A 101 7.87 5.58 3.25
CA CYS A 101 8.19 6.76 4.02
C CYS A 101 7.04 7.78 3.93
N PRO A 102 6.62 8.35 5.06
CA PRO A 102 5.55 9.35 5.07
C PRO A 102 5.86 10.52 4.14
N ASN A 103 4.83 11.02 3.44
CA ASN A 103 4.91 12.18 2.55
C ASN A 103 5.86 12.06 1.34
N ILE A 104 6.37 10.85 1.05
CA ILE A 104 7.18 10.61 -0.14
C ILE A 104 6.28 10.24 -1.32
N SER A 105 6.50 10.88 -2.48
CA SER A 105 5.82 10.58 -3.73
C SER A 105 6.78 10.65 -4.90
N PHE A 106 6.91 9.56 -5.66
CA PHE A 106 7.72 9.50 -6.88
C PHE A 106 6.98 9.99 -8.13
N LYS A 107 5.75 10.49 -7.99
CA LYS A 107 5.00 11.08 -9.11
C LYS A 107 5.47 12.52 -9.33
N THR A 108 5.96 12.83 -10.53
CA THR A 108 6.22 14.21 -10.96
C THR A 108 4.91 15.02 -11.03
N GLN A 109 4.99 16.33 -10.82
CA GLN A 109 3.85 17.25 -10.95
C GLN A 109 3.42 17.37 -12.43
N SER A 110 2.72 16.37 -12.95
CA SER A 110 1.99 16.50 -14.21
C SER A 110 0.48 16.53 -13.93
N LYS A 111 -0.25 17.37 -14.66
CA LYS A 111 -1.70 17.63 -14.51
C LYS A 111 -2.60 16.39 -14.75
N LYS A 112 -2.03 15.22 -15.09
CA LYS A 112 -2.77 14.00 -15.43
C LYS A 112 -2.78 12.94 -14.32
N ASN A 113 -1.99 13.10 -13.25
CA ASN A 113 -1.90 12.09 -12.20
C ASN A 113 -3.09 12.18 -11.25
N ARG A 114 -3.92 11.13 -11.22
CA ARG A 114 -5.02 10.98 -10.26
C ARG A 114 -4.42 10.58 -8.89
N GLY A 115 -4.85 11.22 -7.80
CA GLY A 115 -4.46 10.89 -6.41
C GLY A 115 -3.84 12.04 -5.61
N HIS A 116 -4.03 12.04 -4.28
CA HIS A 116 -3.34 12.95 -3.36
C HIS A 116 -1.89 12.45 -3.14
N LYS A 117 -0.91 13.36 -3.19
CA LYS A 117 0.52 13.03 -3.29
C LYS A 117 1.04 12.38 -1.99
N GLY A 118 1.61 11.17 -2.06
CA GLY A 118 2.39 10.52 -0.99
C GLY A 118 1.61 9.98 0.22
N VAL A 119 0.33 10.29 0.34
CA VAL A 119 -0.53 9.85 1.45
C VAL A 119 -0.96 8.38 1.33
N GLY A 120 -1.14 7.88 0.10
CA GLY A 120 -1.58 6.51 -0.15
C GLY A 120 -0.59 5.46 0.36
N ALA A 121 0.71 5.63 0.07
CA ALA A 121 1.73 4.70 0.55
C ALA A 121 1.92 4.76 2.06
N THR A 122 1.73 5.95 2.65
CA THR A 122 1.70 6.12 4.12
C THR A 122 0.52 5.36 4.75
N TYR A 123 -0.66 5.45 4.13
CA TYR A 123 -1.83 4.68 4.55
C TYR A 123 -1.59 3.17 4.44
N ILE A 124 -0.98 2.70 3.36
CA ILE A 124 -0.60 1.29 3.21
C ILE A 124 0.38 0.85 4.31
N ALA A 125 1.38 1.65 4.64
CA ALA A 125 2.35 1.29 5.69
C ALA A 125 1.69 1.20 7.07
N TYR A 126 1.02 2.27 7.49
CA TYR A 126 0.62 2.43 8.89
C TYR A 126 -0.86 2.11 9.16
N GLY A 127 -1.66 1.88 8.11
CA GLY A 127 -3.05 1.45 8.21
C GLY A 127 -3.22 -0.03 8.55
N PHE A 128 -2.15 -0.82 8.44
CA PHE A 128 -2.16 -2.27 8.56
C PHE A 128 -1.08 -2.78 9.52
N ASN A 129 -1.33 -3.95 10.12
CA ASN A 129 -0.39 -4.60 11.03
C ASN A 129 0.50 -5.64 10.36
N ASP A 130 0.23 -6.01 9.11
CA ASP A 130 1.04 -6.97 8.38
C ASP A 130 0.93 -6.66 6.88
N VAL A 131 2.06 -6.20 6.33
CA VAL A 131 2.21 -5.75 4.95
C VAL A 131 3.44 -6.42 4.37
N GLN A 132 3.29 -7.11 3.24
CA GLN A 132 4.43 -7.60 2.45
C GLN A 132 4.44 -6.87 1.11
N VAL A 133 5.61 -6.41 0.69
CA VAL A 133 5.83 -5.80 -0.62
C VAL A 133 6.94 -6.54 -1.33
N SER A 134 6.59 -7.08 -2.49
CA SER A 134 7.50 -7.75 -3.40
C SER A 134 7.66 -6.89 -4.65
N THR A 135 8.89 -6.72 -5.12
CA THR A 135 9.20 -5.95 -6.33
C THR A 135 10.19 -6.68 -7.21
N LYS A 136 10.02 -6.53 -8.53
CA LYS A 136 10.98 -6.96 -9.55
C LYS A 136 11.17 -5.84 -10.57
N THR A 137 12.43 -5.55 -10.88
CA THR A 137 12.87 -4.78 -12.03
C THR A 137 13.95 -5.58 -12.76
N ASN A 138 14.46 -5.06 -13.88
CA ASN A 138 15.56 -5.71 -14.60
C ASN A 138 16.86 -5.78 -13.79
N SER A 139 17.03 -4.92 -12.78
CA SER A 139 18.27 -4.80 -12.00
C SER A 139 18.11 -5.01 -10.49
N PHE A 140 16.87 -5.15 -9.99
CA PHE A 140 16.61 -5.24 -8.57
C PHE A 140 15.40 -6.14 -8.27
N LYS A 141 15.52 -6.97 -7.23
CA LYS A 141 14.43 -7.79 -6.70
C LYS A 141 14.47 -7.73 -5.18
N ALA A 142 13.32 -7.56 -4.55
CA ALA A 142 13.23 -7.58 -3.09
C ALA A 142 11.86 -8.07 -2.63
N ILE A 143 11.86 -8.68 -1.45
CA ILE A 143 10.66 -9.04 -0.69
C ILE A 143 10.87 -8.47 0.71
N GLY A 144 10.07 -7.46 1.06
CA GLY A 144 10.09 -6.82 2.37
C GLY A 144 8.77 -7.00 3.09
N ARG A 145 8.82 -7.18 4.40
CA ARG A 145 7.64 -7.28 5.25
C ARG A 145 7.75 -6.32 6.42
N MET A 146 6.62 -5.70 6.77
CA MET A 146 6.51 -4.81 7.90
C MET A 146 5.33 -5.24 8.77
N GLN A 147 5.58 -5.40 10.07
CA GLN A 147 4.60 -5.88 11.03
C GLN A 147 4.42 -4.93 12.22
N GLY A 148 3.19 -4.87 12.73
CA GLY A 148 2.83 -4.10 13.92
C GLY A 148 2.79 -2.58 13.73
N ALA A 149 2.90 -2.05 12.50
CA ALA A 149 2.95 -0.61 12.25
C ALA A 149 1.66 0.12 12.70
N ARG A 150 0.48 -0.47 12.46
CA ARG A 150 -0.79 0.08 12.94
C ARG A 150 -0.87 0.09 14.47
N ARG A 151 -0.49 -0.99 15.15
CA ARG A 151 -0.40 -1.03 16.63
C ARG A 151 0.58 0.00 17.18
N TRP A 152 1.73 0.14 16.54
CA TRP A 152 2.75 1.10 16.94
C TRP A 152 2.24 2.54 16.95
N LEU A 153 1.32 2.92 16.05
CA LEU A 153 0.73 4.26 16.08
C LEU A 153 -0.02 4.56 17.39
N ASP A 154 -0.63 3.56 18.00
CA ASP A 154 -1.40 3.70 19.24
C ASP A 154 -0.60 3.38 20.50
N ASP A 155 0.66 2.94 20.35
CA ASP A 155 1.58 2.70 21.46
C ASP A 155 2.16 4.03 21.98
N GLU A 156 1.92 4.33 23.25
CA GLU A 156 2.44 5.53 23.91
C GLU A 156 3.93 5.40 24.29
N SER A 157 4.46 4.18 24.41
CA SER A 157 5.86 3.93 24.80
C SER A 157 6.47 2.80 23.95
N PRO A 158 6.61 3.00 22.62
CA PRO A 158 7.13 1.97 21.74
C PRO A 158 8.62 1.72 21.99
N ALA A 159 9.03 0.46 21.92
CA ALA A 159 10.45 0.07 22.01
C ALA A 159 11.28 0.53 20.79
N GLY A 160 10.62 0.95 19.70
CA GLY A 160 11.26 1.45 18.48
C GLY A 160 10.25 1.73 17.36
N ASN A 161 10.74 2.21 16.22
CA ASN A 161 9.92 2.42 15.03
C ASN A 161 9.65 1.08 14.30
N PRO A 162 8.51 0.94 13.58
CA PRO A 162 8.27 -0.20 12.72
C PRO A 162 9.37 -0.29 11.66
N GLN A 163 9.84 -1.50 11.40
CA GLN A 163 10.89 -1.76 10.42
C GLN A 163 10.37 -2.67 9.32
N MET A 164 10.82 -2.39 8.09
CA MET A 164 10.69 -3.34 6.99
C MET A 164 11.92 -4.27 7.02
N TYR A 165 11.68 -5.56 7.18
CA TYR A 165 12.71 -6.59 7.16
C TYR A 165 12.58 -7.48 5.92
N SER A 166 13.65 -8.19 5.55
CA SER A 166 13.64 -9.11 4.42
C SER A 166 12.73 -10.30 4.71
N ASP A 167 11.83 -10.62 3.78
CA ASP A 167 10.92 -11.78 3.87
C ASP A 167 11.15 -12.76 2.71
N HIS A 168 12.39 -12.81 2.20
CA HIS A 168 12.77 -13.62 1.05
C HIS A 168 12.61 -15.13 1.29
N GLU A 169 12.80 -15.59 2.52
CA GLU A 169 12.64 -17.01 2.89
C GLU A 169 11.17 -17.47 2.79
N THR A 170 10.23 -16.59 3.12
CA THR A 170 8.79 -16.84 2.93
C THR A 170 8.42 -16.86 1.45
N GLY A 171 9.12 -16.07 0.64
CA GLY A 171 8.84 -15.90 -0.78
C GLY A 171 7.61 -15.04 -1.06
N TYR A 172 7.14 -15.09 -2.30
CA TYR A 172 5.99 -14.30 -2.76
C TYR A 172 4.67 -14.84 -2.20
N LEU A 173 3.90 -13.99 -1.51
CA LEU A 173 2.56 -14.37 -1.02
C LEU A 173 1.51 -14.50 -2.14
N ASP A 174 1.77 -13.88 -3.30
CA ASP A 174 1.07 -14.19 -4.54
C ASP A 174 1.98 -15.05 -5.44
N PRO A 175 1.71 -16.36 -5.57
CA PRO A 175 2.53 -17.26 -6.39
C PRO A 175 2.58 -16.83 -7.86
N ASP A 176 1.54 -16.16 -8.37
CA ASP A 176 1.50 -15.72 -9.77
C ASP A 176 2.59 -14.66 -10.05
N PHE A 177 3.08 -13.94 -9.02
CA PHE A 177 4.13 -12.94 -9.16
C PHE A 177 5.50 -13.55 -9.53
N GLU A 178 5.71 -14.84 -9.28
CA GLU A 178 6.93 -15.55 -9.70
C GLU A 178 7.14 -15.43 -11.22
N TYR A 179 6.05 -15.51 -11.99
CA TYR A 179 6.08 -15.55 -13.45
C TYR A 179 6.18 -14.17 -14.12
N PHE A 180 6.21 -13.08 -13.35
CA PHE A 180 6.44 -11.74 -13.87
C PHE A 180 7.93 -11.40 -13.86
N ASP A 181 8.42 -10.84 -14.97
CA ASP A 181 9.79 -10.34 -15.09
C ASP A 181 10.01 -9.06 -14.28
N THR A 182 9.00 -8.18 -14.29
CA THR A 182 8.97 -6.92 -13.53
C THR A 182 7.59 -6.68 -12.95
N GLY A 183 7.51 -5.85 -11.91
CA GLY A 183 6.24 -5.47 -11.30
C GLY A 183 6.32 -5.32 -9.79
N VAL A 184 5.15 -5.20 -9.16
CA VAL A 184 4.99 -5.11 -7.71
C VAL A 184 3.85 -6.03 -7.27
N SER A 185 4.01 -6.70 -6.12
CA SER A 185 2.93 -7.36 -5.39
C SER A 185 2.87 -6.82 -3.97
N ILE A 186 1.68 -6.36 -3.54
CA ILE A 186 1.45 -5.85 -2.18
C ILE A 186 0.36 -6.68 -1.51
N TYR A 187 0.73 -7.31 -0.39
CA TYR A 187 -0.17 -8.02 0.51
C TYR A 187 -0.52 -7.12 1.71
N LEU A 188 -1.81 -7.12 2.09
CA LEU A 188 -2.33 -6.51 3.32
C LEU A 188 -3.15 -7.51 4.10
N LYS A 189 -2.89 -7.61 5.41
CA LYS A 189 -3.75 -8.32 6.37
C LYS A 189 -4.72 -7.38 7.06
N PHE A 190 -5.99 -7.76 7.10
CA PHE A 190 -7.02 -7.03 7.84
C PHE A 190 -7.26 -7.66 9.21
N ASP A 191 -7.44 -6.82 10.22
CA ASP A 191 -7.75 -7.21 11.59
C ASP A 191 -8.67 -6.18 12.26
N LYS A 192 -8.93 -6.34 13.57
CA LYS A 192 -9.85 -5.46 14.31
C LYS A 192 -9.40 -3.99 14.37
N GLN A 193 -8.14 -3.69 14.08
CA GLN A 193 -7.56 -2.35 14.10
C GLN A 193 -7.44 -1.73 12.71
N THR A 194 -7.79 -2.47 11.64
CA THR A 194 -7.77 -1.98 10.27
C THR A 194 -9.15 -1.52 9.82
N HIS A 195 -9.18 -0.70 8.78
CA HIS A 195 -10.40 -0.29 8.10
C HIS A 195 -10.31 -0.63 6.61
N PRO A 196 -11.14 -1.58 6.12
CA PRO A 196 -12.10 -2.40 6.87
C PRO A 196 -11.43 -3.39 7.82
N SER A 197 -12.17 -3.92 8.80
CA SER A 197 -11.66 -4.96 9.71
C SER A 197 -11.97 -6.38 9.25
N ASP A 198 -12.99 -6.54 8.41
CA ASP A 198 -13.43 -7.83 7.86
C ASP A 198 -13.85 -7.66 6.40
N LEU A 199 -13.16 -8.36 5.50
CA LEU A 199 -13.45 -8.39 4.07
C LEU A 199 -14.74 -9.15 3.72
N ASN A 200 -15.22 -10.01 4.61
CA ASN A 200 -16.43 -10.81 4.39
C ASN A 200 -17.73 -10.02 4.62
N TYR A 201 -17.64 -8.75 5.05
CA TYR A 201 -18.79 -7.88 5.34
C TYR A 201 -19.82 -7.82 4.21
N TYR A 202 -19.38 -7.73 2.94
CA TYR A 202 -20.29 -7.65 1.79
C TYR A 202 -20.90 -8.99 1.36
N GLN A 203 -20.52 -10.10 2.00
CA GLN A 203 -21.05 -11.45 1.78
C GLN A 203 -21.21 -11.84 0.31
N THR A 204 -20.33 -11.34 -0.56
CA THR A 204 -20.35 -11.69 -1.98
C THR A 204 -20.17 -13.20 -2.10
N LYS A 205 -20.74 -13.82 -3.13
CA LYS A 205 -20.71 -15.28 -3.32
C LYS A 205 -19.76 -15.69 -4.44
N LYS A 206 -19.41 -14.80 -5.37
CA LYS A 206 -18.58 -15.14 -6.53
C LYS A 206 -17.57 -14.04 -6.92
N PRO A 207 -16.42 -14.38 -7.54
CA PRO A 207 -15.44 -13.41 -8.02
C PRO A 207 -16.01 -12.34 -8.97
N GLU A 208 -17.01 -12.68 -9.81
CA GLU A 208 -17.59 -11.73 -10.77
C GLU A 208 -18.37 -10.61 -10.06
N GLN A 209 -18.88 -10.86 -8.86
CA GLN A 209 -19.51 -9.83 -8.03
C GLN A 209 -18.47 -8.85 -7.51
N TRP A 210 -17.32 -9.35 -7.04
CA TRP A 210 -16.18 -8.50 -6.69
C TRP A 210 -15.73 -7.66 -7.87
N PHE A 211 -15.63 -8.25 -9.06
CA PHE A 211 -15.26 -7.50 -10.26
C PHE A 211 -16.21 -6.35 -10.56
N LYS A 212 -17.52 -6.58 -10.47
CA LYS A 212 -18.53 -5.52 -10.65
C LYS A 212 -18.40 -4.42 -9.60
N ILE A 213 -18.22 -4.81 -8.33
CA ILE A 213 -18.04 -3.85 -7.23
C ILE A 213 -16.78 -3.02 -7.44
N LEU A 214 -15.64 -3.66 -7.71
CA LEU A 214 -14.36 -2.98 -7.91
C LEU A 214 -14.40 -2.07 -9.14
N LYS A 215 -15.09 -2.44 -10.22
CA LYS A 215 -15.34 -1.53 -11.35
C LYS A 215 -16.05 -0.24 -10.92
N VAL A 216 -17.05 -0.35 -10.05
CA VAL A 216 -17.80 0.83 -9.59
C VAL A 216 -17.01 1.64 -8.57
N LYS A 217 -16.20 0.99 -7.74
CA LYS A 217 -15.56 1.60 -6.57
C LYS A 217 -14.13 2.06 -6.80
N THR A 218 -13.42 1.52 -7.80
CA THR A 218 -12.00 1.76 -8.01
C THR A 218 -11.69 2.20 -9.44
N GLY A 219 -10.42 2.51 -9.72
CA GLY A 219 -9.95 2.91 -11.05
C GLY A 219 -10.19 1.87 -12.16
N ILE A 220 -10.53 0.62 -11.83
CA ILE A 220 -10.77 -0.46 -12.82
C ILE A 220 -11.90 -0.08 -13.79
N GLY A 221 -12.95 0.58 -13.32
CA GLY A 221 -14.10 0.93 -14.16
C GLY A 221 -14.04 2.31 -14.78
N ALA A 222 -12.85 2.90 -14.93
CA ALA A 222 -12.70 4.21 -15.55
C ALA A 222 -13.50 4.32 -16.88
N PHE A 223 -14.18 5.46 -17.07
CA PHE A 223 -15.11 5.74 -18.18
C PHE A 223 -14.53 5.48 -19.58
N PHE A 224 -13.21 5.56 -19.75
CA PHE A 224 -12.50 5.06 -20.92
C PHE A 224 -11.99 3.65 -20.60
N GLY A 225 -12.68 2.63 -21.11
CA GLY A 225 -12.28 1.24 -20.87
C GLY A 225 -10.87 0.98 -21.40
N ASN A 226 -9.91 0.70 -20.51
CA ASN A 226 -8.57 0.29 -20.91
C ASN A 226 -8.60 -1.19 -21.31
N LYS A 227 -8.94 -1.45 -22.57
CA LYS A 227 -9.02 -2.82 -23.14
C LYS A 227 -7.68 -3.54 -23.19
N LYS A 228 -6.56 -2.84 -22.94
CA LYS A 228 -5.23 -3.44 -23.01
C LYS A 228 -4.88 -4.22 -21.76
N ILE A 229 -5.46 -3.89 -20.60
CA ILE A 229 -5.12 -4.49 -19.30
C ILE A 229 -5.96 -5.74 -19.03
N ASN A 230 -5.28 -6.87 -18.85
CA ASN A 230 -5.86 -8.11 -18.38
C ASN A 230 -6.03 -8.06 -16.86
N ILE A 231 -7.26 -8.26 -16.39
CA ILE A 231 -7.60 -8.21 -14.96
C ILE A 231 -8.07 -9.58 -14.50
N LYS A 232 -7.37 -10.16 -13.52
CA LYS A 232 -7.75 -11.40 -12.85
C LYS A 232 -8.21 -11.08 -11.43
N ILE A 233 -9.39 -11.54 -11.05
CA ILE A 233 -9.87 -11.45 -9.67
C ILE A 233 -10.03 -12.85 -9.11
N THR A 234 -9.25 -13.13 -8.07
CA THR A 234 -9.29 -14.39 -7.35
C THR A 234 -9.97 -14.17 -6.01
N ARG A 235 -10.86 -15.08 -5.63
CA ARG A 235 -11.47 -15.10 -4.29
C ARG A 235 -11.19 -16.42 -3.60
N ILE A 236 -10.69 -16.37 -2.37
CA ILE A 236 -10.45 -17.55 -1.53
C ILE A 236 -11.48 -17.58 -0.40
N LEU A 237 -12.15 -18.73 -0.23
CA LEU A 237 -13.24 -18.95 0.71
C LEU A 237 -12.81 -19.80 1.91
N LEU A 238 -13.51 -19.63 3.04
CA LEU A 238 -13.57 -20.65 4.08
C LEU A 238 -14.22 -21.91 3.47
N LYS A 239 -13.66 -23.10 3.73
CA LYS A 239 -14.38 -24.35 3.42
C LYS A 239 -15.73 -24.30 4.16
N PRO A 240 -16.85 -24.70 3.52
CA PRO A 240 -18.08 -24.87 4.27
C PRO A 240 -17.81 -25.87 5.40
N MET A 241 -18.16 -25.50 6.63
CA MET A 241 -18.28 -26.49 7.70
C MET A 241 -19.34 -27.46 7.22
N THR A 242 -18.93 -28.68 6.91
CA THR A 242 -19.83 -29.79 6.72
C THR A 242 -20.47 -30.04 8.08
N SER A 243 -21.75 -29.70 8.19
CA SER A 243 -22.63 -30.07 9.29
C SER A 243 -22.81 -31.58 9.34
#